data_AF-A0A418IEJ3-F1
#
_entry.id   AF-A0A418IEJ3-F1
#
_cell.length_a   1.000
_cell.length_b   1.000
_cell.length_c   1.000
_cell.angle_alpha   90.00
_cell.angle_beta   90.00
_cell.angle_gamma   90.00
#
_symmetry.space_group_name_H-M   'P 1'
#
loop_
_entity.id
_entity.type
_entity.pdbx_description
1 polymer ?
#
loop_
_entity_poly.entity_id
_entity_poly.type
_entity_poly.pdbx_seq_one_letter_code
_entity_poly.pdbx_strand_id
1 'polypeptide(L)' 'MFLDIIGYVLGIGFVVFGISAFVLWLYEIYKIISKSDKKVSYKSCVYFTIIAAICGVTLIIMANVI' A
#
# COMPACT_ATOMS: atom_id res chain seq x y z
N MET A 1 15.99 19.63 3.33
CA MET A 1 16.56 19.28 2.01
C MET A 1 16.77 17.78 1.81
N PHE A 2 17.69 17.09 2.52
CA PHE A 2 17.81 15.62 2.35
C PHE A 2 16.58 14.87 2.93
N LEU A 3 16.07 15.32 4.08
CA LEU A 3 14.83 14.80 4.66
C LEU A 3 13.60 15.06 3.79
N ASP A 4 13.51 16.22 3.12
CA ASP A 4 12.44 16.51 2.17
C ASP A 4 12.41 15.53 1.01
N ILE A 5 13.57 15.22 0.43
CA ILE A 5 13.67 14.29 -0.71
C ILE A 5 13.24 12.88 -0.26
N ILE A 6 13.68 12.45 0.93
CA ILE A 6 13.28 11.15 1.50
C ILE A 6 11.77 11.12 1.78
N GLY A 7 11.23 12.17 2.40
CA GLY A 7 9.80 12.31 2.66
C GLY A 7 8.97 12.30 1.38
N TYR A 8 9.45 12.96 0.31
CA TYR A 8 8.76 12.98 -0.97
C TYR A 8 8.73 11.60 -1.64
N VAL A 9 9.86 10.89 -1.66
CA VAL A 9 9.95 9.53 -2.24
C VAL A 9 9.09 8.54 -1.45
N LEU A 10 9.14 8.58 -0.12
CA LEU A 10 8.30 7.75 0.74
C LEU A 10 6.82 8.11 0.61
N GLY A 11 6.48 9.39 0.42
CA GLY A 11 5.12 9.87 0.17
C GLY A 11 4.54 9.31 -1.12
N ILE A 12 5.28 9.41 -2.23
CA ILE A 12 4.87 8.80 -3.51
C ILE A 12 4.75 7.28 -3.37
N GLY A 13 5.72 6.65 -2.71
CA GLY A 13 5.68 5.22 -2.40
C GLY A 13 4.40 4.85 -1.66
N PHE A 14 4.07 5.55 -0.57
CA PHE A 14 2.85 5.33 0.20
C PHE A 14 1.59 5.38 -0.65
N VAL A 15 1.46 6.41 -1.49
CA VAL A 15 0.28 6.59 -2.36
C VAL A 15 0.19 5.47 -3.40
N VAL A 16 1.29 5.15 -4.09
CA VAL A 16 1.31 4.10 -5.12
C VAL A 16 1.05 2.73 -4.52
N PHE A 17 1.74 2.36 -3.42
CA PHE A 17 1.55 1.08 -2.74
C PHE A 17 0.15 0.97 -2.12
N GLY A 18 -0.39 2.06 -1.57
CA GLY A 18 -1.75 2.12 -1.01
C GLY A 18 -2.85 1.91 -2.05
N ILE A 19 -2.78 2.62 -3.19
CA ILE A 19 -3.73 2.46 -4.30
C ILE A 19 -3.65 1.04 -4.88
N SER A 20 -2.42 0.52 -5.06
CA SER A 20 -2.21 -0.84 -5.58
C SER A 20 -2.80 -1.92 -4.66
N ALA A 21 -2.63 -1.77 -3.35
CA ALA A 21 -3.25 -2.66 -2.37
C ALA A 21 -4.78 -2.63 -2.47
N PHE A 22 -5.37 -1.43 -2.60
CA PHE A 22 -6.80 -1.25 -2.70
C PHE A 22 -7.39 -1.89 -3.97
N VAL A 23 -6.72 -1.70 -5.11
CA VAL A 23 -7.14 -2.31 -6.40
C VAL A 23 -7.03 -3.83 -6.35
N LEU A 24 -5.96 -4.39 -5.79
CA LEU A 24 -5.81 -5.84 -5.63
C LEU A 24 -6.87 -6.41 -4.70
N TRP A 25 -7.22 -5.69 -3.63
CA TRP A 25 -8.27 -6.09 -2.72
C TRP A 25 -9.64 -6.11 -3.40
N LEU A 26 -9.98 -5.04 -4.14
CA LEU A 26 -11.19 -4.96 -4.96
C LEU A 26 -11.26 -6.08 -5.99
N TYR A 27 -10.15 -6.40 -6.65
CA TYR A 27 -10.08 -7.47 -7.64
C TYR A 27 -10.38 -8.84 -6.99
N GLU A 28 -9.83 -9.12 -5.81
CA GLU A 28 -10.08 -10.37 -5.10
C GLU A 28 -11.51 -10.45 -4.55
N ILE A 29 -12.10 -9.34 -4.09
CA ILE A 29 -13.54 -9.26 -3.73
C ILE A 29 -14.41 -9.52 -4.97
N TYR A 30 -14.08 -8.90 -6.10
CA TYR A 30 -14.82 -9.08 -7.34
C TYR A 30 -14.80 -10.54 -7.82
N LYS A 31 -13.67 -11.23 -7.64
CA LYS A 31 -13.49 -12.65 -7.96
C LYS A 31 -14.38 -13.56 -7.12
N ILE A 32 -14.60 -13.22 -5.85
CA ILE A 32 -15.54 -13.90 -4.95
C ILE A 32 -16.98 -13.69 -5.44
N ILE A 33 -17.35 -12.45 -5.76
CA ILE A 33 -18.70 -12.10 -6.23
C ILE A 33 -19.00 -12.75 -7.59
N SER A 34 -18.03 -12.73 -8.50
CA SER A 34 -18.13 -13.28 -9.85
C SER A 34 -18.14 -14.82 -9.87
N LYS A 35 -18.10 -15.50 -8.71
CA LYS A 35 -17.96 -16.96 -8.58
C LYS A 35 -16.87 -17.52 -9.50
N SER A 36 -15.75 -16.80 -9.60
CA SER A 36 -14.65 -17.23 -10.45
C SER A 36 -13.97 -18.46 -9.83
N ASP A 37 -13.82 -19.54 -10.59
CA ASP A 37 -13.11 -20.78 -10.17
C ASP A 37 -11.62 -20.55 -9.84
N LYS A 38 -11.08 -19.36 -10.12
CA LYS A 38 -9.71 -19.01 -9.80
C LYS A 38 -9.54 -18.88 -8.28
N LYS A 39 -8.54 -19.56 -7.72
CA LYS A 39 -8.16 -19.47 -6.31
C LYS A 39 -7.88 -18.01 -5.89
N VAL A 40 -8.56 -17.55 -4.85
CA VAL A 40 -8.37 -16.24 -4.23
C VAL A 40 -7.01 -16.23 -3.52
N SER A 41 -6.17 -15.24 -3.81
CA SER A 41 -4.82 -15.09 -3.26
C SER A 41 -4.57 -13.67 -2.76
N TYR A 42 -4.76 -13.49 -1.45
CA TYR A 42 -4.49 -12.23 -0.76
C TYR A 42 -3.01 -11.96 -0.50
N LYS A 43 -2.11 -12.87 -0.88
CA LYS A 43 -0.70 -12.82 -0.50
C LYS A 43 0.00 -11.54 -0.98
N SER A 44 -0.26 -11.12 -2.22
CA SER A 44 0.27 -9.86 -2.75
C SER A 44 -0.40 -8.65 -2.08
N CYS A 45 -1.72 -8.67 -1.90
CA CYS A 45 -2.42 -7.58 -1.22
C CYS A 45 -1.85 -7.30 0.17
N VAL A 46 -1.61 -8.34 0.97
CA VAL A 46 -1.03 -8.22 2.32
C VAL A 46 0.39 -7.62 2.27
N TYR A 47 1.23 -8.04 1.32
CA TYR A 47 2.57 -7.48 1.15
C TYR A 47 2.53 -5.98 0.80
N PHE A 48 1.68 -5.59 -0.14
CA PHE A 48 1.51 -4.20 -0.53
C PHE A 48 0.98 -3.34 0.63
N THR A 49 0.01 -3.87 1.40
CA THR A 49 -0.52 -3.19 2.59
C THR A 49 0.54 -3.01 3.67
N ILE A 50 1.39 -4.01 3.93
CA ILE A 50 2.47 -3.92 4.91
C ILE A 50 3.50 -2.87 4.50
N ILE A 51 3.92 -2.86 3.23
CA ILE A 51 4.89 -1.89 2.71
C ILE A 51 4.31 -0.47 2.76
N ALA A 52 3.03 -0.30 2.40
CA ALA A 52 2.33 0.98 2.54
C ALA A 52 2.26 1.41 4.00
N ALA A 53 1.90 0.52 4.94
CA ALA A 53 1.86 0.84 6.35
C ALA A 53 3.23 1.30 6.89
N ILE A 54 4.31 0.63 6.49
CA ILE A 54 5.68 1.03 6.87
C ILE A 54 6.00 2.43 6.33
N CYS A 55 5.76 2.70 5.04
CA CYS A 55 5.96 4.04 4.47
C CYS A 55 5.15 5.11 5.21
N GLY A 56 3.89 4.84 5.53
CA GLY A 56 3.02 5.76 6.25
C GLY A 56 3.51 6.04 7.67
N VAL A 57 3.91 5.00 8.42
CA VAL A 57 4.46 5.13 9.77
C VAL A 57 5.76 5.93 9.76
N THR A 58 6.67 5.65 8.82
CA THR A 58 7.92 6.41 8.69
C THR A 58 7.68 7.88 8.35
N LEU A 59 6.70 8.19 7.49
CA LEU A 59 6.30 9.57 7.18
C LEU A 59 5.70 10.29 8.38
N ILE A 60 4.83 9.65 9.15
CA ILE A 60 4.22 10.22 10.37
C ILE A 60 5.31 10.54 11.39
N ILE A 61 6.27 9.62 11.60
CA ILE A 61 7.39 9.83 12.52
C ILE A 61 8.23 11.02 12.06
N MET A 62 8.62 11.10 10.78
CA MET A 62 9.39 12.24 10.26
C MET A 62 8.62 13.57 10.39
N ALA A 63 7.31 13.57 10.13
CA ALA A 63 6.47 14.76 10.24
C ALA A 63 6.27 15.23 11.68
N ASN A 64 6.42 14.34 12.68
CA ASN A 64 6.24 14.65 14.09
C ASN A 64 7.56 14.89 14.85
N VAL A 65 8.70 14.62 14.20
CA VAL A 65 10.06 14.86 14.73
C VAL A 65 10.63 16.20 14.24
N ILE A 66 10.15 16.71 13.11
CA ILE A 66 10.38 18.08 12.61
C ILE A 66 9.42 19.03 13.31
#